data_AF-A0A7T3DZD8-F1
#
_entry.id   AF-A0A7T3DZD8-F1
#
_cell.length_a   1.000
_cell.length_b   1.000
_cell.length_c   1.000
_cell.angle_alpha   90.00
_cell.angle_beta   90.00
_cell.angle_gamma   90.00
#
_symmetry.space_group_name_H-M   'P 1'
#
loop_
_entity.id
_entity.type
_entity.pdbx_description
1 polymer ?
#
loop_
_entity_poly.entity_id
_entity_poly.type
_entity_poly.pdbx_seq_one_letter_code
_entity_poly.pdbx_strand_id
1 'polypeptide(L)'
;MKSYTLNNGISIPVLGFGTWKAESGEVAYQAVLEALKAGYRHIDTATIYRNEESVGRAIRDSGIPRQEIFVTTKLWNTNHSYEEARQAFEESMEKLGLDYLDLYLIHWPNPKPLRENDEWKTRNAEVWRAMEELYKEGKIRAIGVSNFLPHHLDALLETARVIPAVNQVRLAPGVYQEEVVAYCKEKGILLEAWGPFGQGELFEQKEVQEIAAKHGKSVAQIALAWSLSEGFLPLPKSVTSSRIQSNLDCFGIELSKGEREILKTISVISGAPRVDEMDF
;
A
#
# COMPACT_ATOMS: atom_id res chain seq x y z
N MET A 1 16.90 7.83 -2.65
CA MET A 1 15.69 7.52 -3.44
C MET A 1 14.69 8.66 -3.25
N LYS A 2 13.87 9.02 -4.25
CA LYS A 2 12.84 10.06 -4.07
C LYS A 2 11.86 9.62 -2.97
N SER A 3 11.33 10.58 -2.22
CA SER A 3 10.35 10.34 -1.15
C SER A 3 9.19 11.34 -1.21
N TYR A 4 8.01 10.90 -0.78
CA TYR A 4 6.95 11.80 -0.35
C TYR A 4 7.14 12.16 1.12
N THR A 5 6.57 13.28 1.55
CA THR A 5 6.49 13.65 2.97
C THR A 5 5.06 13.44 3.44
N LEU A 6 4.87 12.59 4.43
CA LEU A 6 3.57 12.33 5.05
C LEU A 6 3.13 13.56 5.87
N ASN A 7 1.83 13.64 6.19
CA ASN A 7 1.26 14.76 6.96
C ASN A 7 1.82 14.91 8.39
N ASN A 8 2.55 13.91 8.89
CA ASN A 8 3.28 13.94 10.15
C ASN A 8 4.80 14.21 9.97
N GLY A 9 5.25 14.59 8.77
CA GLY A 9 6.63 14.94 8.46
C GLY A 9 7.57 13.75 8.15
N ILE A 10 7.11 12.51 8.28
CA ILE A 10 7.90 11.33 7.95
C ILE A 10 8.07 11.21 6.44
N SER A 11 9.29 10.92 5.99
CA SER A 11 9.57 10.62 4.59
C SER A 11 9.28 9.15 4.27
N ILE A 12 8.55 8.91 3.19
CA ILE A 12 8.23 7.57 2.66
C ILE A 12 8.75 7.46 1.22
N PRO A 13 9.46 6.39 0.82
CA PRO A 13 9.89 6.21 -0.56
C PRO A 13 8.72 6.26 -1.55
N VAL A 14 8.89 6.91 -2.71
CA VAL A 14 7.80 7.09 -3.69
C VAL A 14 7.36 5.79 -4.38
N LEU A 15 8.08 4.70 -4.17
CA LEU A 15 7.83 3.39 -4.76
C LEU A 15 8.11 2.32 -3.70
N GLY A 16 7.10 1.50 -3.42
CA GLY A 16 7.22 0.36 -2.51
C GLY A 16 7.17 -0.97 -3.23
N PHE A 17 7.53 -2.04 -2.52
CA PHE A 17 7.49 -3.40 -3.03
C PHE A 17 6.44 -4.22 -2.30
N GLY A 18 5.39 -4.63 -3.00
CA GLY A 18 4.28 -5.38 -2.42
C GLY A 18 4.52 -6.90 -2.40
N THR A 19 4.14 -7.55 -1.29
CA THR A 19 4.35 -9.00 -1.10
C THR A 19 3.06 -9.83 -1.17
N TRP A 20 1.91 -9.23 -1.51
CA TRP A 20 0.63 -9.93 -1.65
C TRP A 20 0.77 -11.17 -2.56
N LYS A 21 0.25 -12.33 -2.18
CA LYS A 21 0.39 -13.62 -2.93
C LYS A 21 1.85 -14.02 -3.24
N ALA A 22 2.85 -13.51 -2.53
CA ALA A 22 4.16 -14.16 -2.50
C ALA A 22 4.08 -15.24 -1.41
N GLU A 23 4.25 -16.50 -1.82
CA GLU A 23 4.16 -17.63 -0.90
C GLU A 23 5.17 -17.48 0.24
N SER A 24 4.73 -17.79 1.46
CA SER A 24 5.59 -17.76 2.64
C SER A 24 6.76 -18.73 2.49
N GLY A 25 7.87 -18.43 3.17
CA GLY A 25 9.13 -19.13 3.04
C GLY A 25 10.01 -18.51 1.95
N GLU A 26 10.63 -19.37 1.14
CA GLU A 26 11.73 -18.95 0.27
C GLU A 26 11.30 -18.00 -0.85
N VAL A 27 10.06 -18.13 -1.34
CA VAL A 27 9.55 -17.28 -2.42
C VAL A 27 9.44 -15.83 -1.97
N ALA A 28 8.74 -15.55 -0.86
CA ALA A 28 8.64 -14.21 -0.30
C ALA A 28 10.00 -13.67 0.16
N TYR A 29 10.82 -14.52 0.80
CA TYR A 29 12.16 -14.12 1.24
C TYR A 29 13.04 -13.66 0.08
N GLN A 30 13.17 -14.46 -0.99
CA GLN A 30 13.99 -14.10 -2.15
C GLN A 30 13.42 -12.88 -2.88
N ALA A 31 12.10 -12.78 -3.02
CA ALA A 31 11.49 -11.63 -3.67
C ALA A 31 11.83 -10.31 -2.94
N VAL A 32 11.74 -10.29 -1.60
CA VAL A 32 12.09 -9.11 -0.80
C VAL A 32 13.58 -8.83 -0.84
N LEU A 33 14.42 -9.86 -0.72
CA LEU A 33 15.88 -9.71 -0.74
C LEU A 33 16.35 -9.15 -2.09
N GLU A 34 15.80 -9.65 -3.21
CA GLU A 34 16.09 -9.15 -4.55
C GLU A 34 15.59 -7.71 -4.75
N ALA A 35 14.43 -7.33 -4.20
CA ALA A 35 13.96 -5.96 -4.21
C ALA A 35 14.92 -5.01 -3.46
N LEU A 36 15.32 -5.40 -2.25
CA LEU A 36 16.27 -4.63 -1.44
C LEU A 36 17.64 -4.46 -2.14
N LYS A 37 18.16 -5.54 -2.74
CA LYS A 37 19.39 -5.52 -3.56
C LYS A 37 19.26 -4.62 -4.79
N ALA A 38 18.11 -4.65 -5.47
CA ALA A 38 17.85 -3.82 -6.64
C ALA A 38 17.77 -2.32 -6.29
N GLY A 39 17.51 -1.99 -5.02
CA GLY A 39 17.52 -0.63 -4.51
C GLY A 39 16.23 -0.19 -3.84
N TYR A 40 15.19 -1.03 -3.78
CA TYR A 40 13.97 -0.70 -3.04
C TYR A 40 14.31 -0.42 -1.58
N ARG A 41 13.59 0.55 -1.00
CA ARG A 41 13.70 0.92 0.42
C ARG A 41 12.34 1.00 1.10
N HIS A 42 11.31 0.45 0.48
CA HIS A 42 9.97 0.35 1.05
C HIS A 42 9.38 -1.02 0.74
N ILE A 43 9.05 -1.78 1.79
CA ILE A 43 8.46 -3.12 1.70
C ILE A 43 7.07 -3.10 2.32
N ASP A 44 6.06 -3.52 1.55
CA ASP A 44 4.67 -3.63 1.97
C ASP A 44 4.27 -5.10 2.14
N THR A 45 3.82 -5.45 3.35
CA THR A 45 3.24 -6.74 3.69
C THR A 45 1.92 -6.56 4.46
N ALA A 46 1.34 -7.66 4.96
CA ALA A 46 0.19 -7.65 5.86
C ALA A 46 0.12 -8.99 6.62
N THR A 47 -0.51 -8.99 7.80
CA THR A 47 -0.72 -10.22 8.58
C THR A 47 -1.41 -11.33 7.76
N ILE A 48 -2.43 -10.96 6.97
CA ILE A 48 -3.17 -11.93 6.14
C ILE A 48 -2.35 -12.53 4.99
N TYR A 49 -1.20 -11.92 4.63
CA TYR A 49 -0.33 -12.47 3.59
C TYR A 49 0.47 -13.66 4.09
N ARG A 50 0.56 -13.83 5.42
CA ARG A 50 1.22 -14.96 6.12
C ARG A 50 2.70 -15.12 5.76
N ASN A 51 3.35 -14.04 5.34
CA ASN A 51 4.76 -14.04 4.93
C ASN A 51 5.62 -13.02 5.69
N GLU A 52 5.12 -12.45 6.79
CA GLU A 52 5.85 -11.50 7.65
C GLU A 52 7.19 -12.06 8.14
N GLU A 53 7.25 -13.34 8.54
CA GLU A 53 8.51 -13.99 8.93
C GLU A 53 9.54 -14.02 7.80
N SER A 54 9.08 -14.25 6.57
CA SER A 54 9.95 -14.27 5.38
C SER A 54 10.45 -12.87 5.03
N VAL A 55 9.58 -11.87 5.18
CA VAL A 55 9.91 -10.45 4.99
C VAL A 55 10.94 -10.00 6.03
N GLY A 56 10.70 -10.28 7.31
CA GLY A 56 11.61 -9.96 8.41
C GLY A 56 12.98 -10.58 8.24
N ARG A 57 13.02 -11.87 7.88
CA ARG A 57 14.26 -12.57 7.53
C ARG A 57 15.02 -11.88 6.39
N ALA A 58 14.34 -11.54 5.30
CA ALA A 58 14.97 -10.88 4.15
C ALA A 58 15.50 -9.48 4.49
N ILE A 59 14.78 -8.71 5.31
CA ILE A 59 15.22 -7.39 5.77
C ILE A 59 16.53 -7.52 6.56
N ARG A 60 16.58 -8.41 7.54
CA ARG A 60 17.78 -8.62 8.36
C ARG A 60 18.96 -9.14 7.53
N ASP A 61 18.72 -10.12 6.67
CA ASP A 61 19.77 -10.77 5.88
C ASP A 61 20.22 -9.91 4.68
N SER A 62 19.50 -8.81 4.36
CA SER A 62 19.91 -7.85 3.32
C SER A 62 21.19 -7.07 3.66
N GLY A 63 21.54 -6.98 4.95
CA GLY A 63 22.66 -6.18 5.44
C GLY A 63 22.46 -4.65 5.34
N ILE A 64 21.28 -4.18 4.92
CA ILE A 64 20.94 -2.76 4.88
C ILE A 64 20.53 -2.32 6.29
N PRO A 65 21.00 -1.16 6.79
CA PRO A 65 20.57 -0.64 8.09
C PRO A 65 19.04 -0.51 8.18
N ARG A 66 18.44 -1.01 9.27
CA ARG A 66 16.97 -1.05 9.46
C ARG A 66 16.29 0.29 9.22
N GLN A 67 16.91 1.39 9.64
CA GLN A 67 16.42 2.76 9.49
C GLN A 67 16.37 3.26 8.04
N GLU A 68 17.04 2.59 7.11
CA GLU A 68 16.98 2.89 5.68
C GLU A 68 15.84 2.15 4.97
N ILE A 69 15.20 1.16 5.60
CA ILE A 69 14.10 0.40 5.03
C ILE A 69 12.80 0.85 5.68
N PHE A 70 11.85 1.30 4.89
CA PHE A 70 10.49 1.61 5.30
C PHE A 70 9.64 0.33 5.24
N VAL A 71 9.09 -0.12 6.37
CA VAL A 71 8.28 -1.35 6.43
C VAL A 71 6.83 -1.02 6.76
N THR A 72 5.92 -1.47 5.89
CA THR A 72 4.47 -1.42 6.09
C THR A 72 3.93 -2.81 6.39
N THR A 73 3.12 -2.97 7.44
CA THR A 73 2.23 -4.12 7.61
C THR A 73 0.81 -3.66 7.99
N LYS A 74 -0.15 -4.58 8.05
CA LYS A 74 -1.57 -4.27 8.15
C LYS A 74 -2.30 -5.23 9.09
N LEU A 75 -3.12 -4.66 9.97
CA LEU A 75 -4.04 -5.37 10.85
C LEU A 75 -5.13 -6.08 10.03
N TRP A 76 -5.34 -7.37 10.27
CA TRP A 76 -6.38 -8.14 9.56
C TRP A 76 -7.76 -8.05 10.23
N ASN A 77 -8.79 -8.39 9.47
CA ASN A 77 -10.20 -8.21 9.81
C ASN A 77 -10.68 -8.96 11.06
N THR A 78 -9.91 -9.93 11.54
CA THR A 78 -10.23 -10.70 12.75
C THR A 78 -9.91 -9.96 14.04
N ASN A 79 -9.32 -8.77 13.98
CA ASN A 79 -8.83 -8.02 15.14
C ASN A 79 -9.40 -6.60 15.11
N HIS A 80 -10.52 -6.37 15.79
CA HIS A 80 -11.31 -5.13 15.65
C HIS A 80 -11.76 -4.54 17.01
N SER A 81 -10.95 -4.76 18.03
CA SER A 81 -11.01 -4.05 19.29
C SER A 81 -9.64 -3.45 19.61
N TYR A 82 -9.63 -2.53 20.57
CA TYR A 82 -8.40 -1.90 21.04
C TYR A 82 -7.33 -2.94 21.47
N GLU A 83 -7.70 -3.91 22.32
CA GLU A 83 -6.76 -4.93 22.83
C GLU A 83 -6.29 -5.88 21.72
N GLU A 84 -7.21 -6.33 20.86
CA GLU A 84 -6.85 -7.20 19.73
C GLU A 84 -5.90 -6.50 18.75
N ALA A 85 -6.07 -5.19 18.53
CA ALA A 85 -5.17 -4.42 17.67
C ALA A 85 -3.76 -4.30 18.27
N ARG A 86 -3.65 -4.07 19.59
CA ARG A 86 -2.35 -4.06 20.27
C ARG A 86 -1.67 -5.42 20.23
N GLN A 87 -2.41 -6.50 20.52
CA GLN A 87 -1.88 -7.85 20.46
C GLN A 87 -1.43 -8.21 19.03
N ALA A 88 -2.25 -7.96 18.03
CA ALA A 88 -1.92 -8.27 16.64
C ALA A 88 -0.71 -7.47 16.13
N PHE A 89 -0.55 -6.22 16.60
CA PHE A 89 0.67 -5.45 16.32
C PHE A 89 1.91 -6.15 16.89
N GLU A 90 1.92 -6.54 18.17
CA GLU A 90 3.05 -7.22 18.78
C GLU A 90 3.37 -8.55 18.08
N GLU A 91 2.35 -9.32 17.68
CA GLU A 91 2.53 -10.56 16.90
C GLU A 91 3.19 -10.29 15.53
N SER A 92 2.78 -9.21 14.84
CA SER A 92 3.42 -8.78 13.60
C SER A 92 4.87 -8.35 13.83
N MET A 93 5.16 -7.63 14.92
CA MET A 93 6.52 -7.20 15.26
C MET A 93 7.44 -8.39 15.59
N GLU A 94 6.92 -9.40 16.29
CA GLU A 94 7.63 -10.65 16.57
C GLU A 94 7.96 -11.41 15.28
N LYS A 95 6.96 -11.61 14.40
CA LYS A 95 7.14 -12.30 13.11
C LYS A 95 8.12 -11.55 12.22
N LEU A 96 8.01 -10.23 12.12
CA LEU A 96 8.95 -9.40 11.35
C LEU A 96 10.34 -9.33 12.00
N GLY A 97 10.45 -9.60 13.30
CA GLY A 97 11.68 -9.46 14.08
C GLY A 97 12.17 -8.01 14.14
N LEU A 98 11.24 -7.06 14.36
CA LEU A 98 11.52 -5.61 14.36
C LEU A 98 11.16 -4.99 15.72
N ASP A 99 11.88 -3.92 16.09
CA ASP A 99 11.61 -3.17 17.33
C ASP A 99 10.58 -2.03 17.15
N TYR A 100 10.47 -1.54 15.91
CA TYR A 100 9.51 -0.50 15.50
C TYR A 100 9.06 -0.72 14.05
N LEU A 101 7.89 -0.19 13.73
CA LEU A 101 7.29 -0.23 12.39
C LEU A 101 7.26 1.17 11.76
N ASP A 102 7.44 1.26 10.45
CA ASP A 102 7.38 2.56 9.76
C ASP A 102 5.94 2.99 9.47
N LEU A 103 5.09 2.06 9.00
CA LEU A 103 3.67 2.30 8.74
C LEU A 103 2.80 1.11 9.15
N TYR A 104 1.75 1.36 9.93
CA TYR A 104 0.73 0.36 10.23
C TYR A 104 -0.63 0.79 9.69
N LEU A 105 -1.35 -0.13 9.05
CA LEU A 105 -2.63 0.14 8.42
C LEU A 105 -3.78 -0.71 8.98
N ILE A 106 -4.96 -0.14 9.15
CA ILE A 106 -6.22 -0.90 9.18
C ILE A 106 -6.48 -1.43 7.76
N HIS A 107 -6.56 -2.74 7.56
CA HIS A 107 -6.57 -3.32 6.20
C HIS A 107 -7.90 -3.12 5.47
N TRP A 108 -9.03 -3.21 6.16
CA TRP A 108 -10.36 -2.97 5.60
C TRP A 108 -11.26 -2.27 6.62
N PRO A 109 -12.09 -1.30 6.19
CA PRO A 109 -12.93 -0.54 7.11
C PRO A 109 -14.21 -1.26 7.53
N ASN A 110 -14.73 -2.18 6.73
CA ASN A 110 -16.10 -2.69 6.88
C ASN A 110 -16.15 -4.23 6.70
N PRO A 111 -15.47 -4.99 7.59
CA PRO A 111 -15.49 -6.44 7.53
C PRO A 111 -16.91 -6.97 7.76
N LYS A 112 -17.26 -8.08 7.10
CA LYS A 112 -18.62 -8.64 7.13
C LYS A 112 -19.19 -8.82 8.55
N PRO A 113 -18.43 -9.31 9.56
CA PRO A 113 -18.96 -9.47 10.92
C PRO A 113 -19.34 -8.17 11.64
N LEU A 114 -18.84 -7.01 11.17
CA LEU A 114 -19.06 -5.70 11.82
C LEU A 114 -19.98 -4.78 11.01
N ARG A 115 -20.54 -5.28 9.90
CA ARG A 115 -21.35 -4.48 8.99
C ARG A 115 -22.74 -4.22 9.53
N GLU A 116 -23.30 -5.18 10.26
CA GLU A 116 -24.60 -5.01 10.88
C GLU A 116 -24.56 -3.87 11.90
N ASN A 117 -25.59 -3.02 11.89
CA ASN A 117 -25.75 -1.87 12.80
C ASN A 117 -24.59 -0.86 12.80
N ASP A 118 -23.82 -0.77 11.70
CA ASP A 118 -22.66 0.12 11.57
C ASP A 118 -21.59 -0.07 12.66
N GLU A 119 -21.46 -1.28 13.24
CA GLU A 119 -20.45 -1.54 14.28
C GLU A 119 -19.02 -1.21 13.82
N TRP A 120 -18.75 -1.35 12.53
CA TRP A 120 -17.49 -0.98 11.89
C TRP A 120 -17.01 0.43 12.27
N LYS A 121 -17.91 1.40 12.51
CA LYS A 121 -17.55 2.78 12.91
C LYS A 121 -16.84 2.79 14.25
N THR A 122 -17.52 2.26 15.27
CA THR A 122 -17.01 2.18 16.65
C THR A 122 -15.77 1.29 16.72
N ARG A 123 -15.77 0.19 15.96
CA ARG A 123 -14.67 -0.78 15.96
C ARG A 123 -13.41 -0.20 15.31
N ASN A 124 -13.54 0.51 14.18
CA ASN A 124 -12.42 1.23 13.58
C ASN A 124 -11.89 2.33 14.51
N ALA A 125 -12.75 3.06 15.21
CA ALA A 125 -12.33 4.07 16.19
C ALA A 125 -11.51 3.46 17.35
N GLU A 126 -11.93 2.29 17.86
CA GLU A 126 -11.21 1.57 18.92
C GLU A 126 -9.85 1.04 18.45
N VAL A 127 -9.80 0.45 17.25
CA VAL A 127 -8.54 0.04 16.61
C VAL A 127 -7.62 1.23 16.39
N TRP A 128 -8.16 2.34 15.87
CA TRP A 128 -7.39 3.55 15.60
C TRP A 128 -6.83 4.16 16.88
N ARG A 129 -7.61 4.15 17.97
CA ARG A 129 -7.13 4.56 19.29
C ARG A 129 -5.92 3.73 19.75
N ALA A 130 -5.94 2.42 19.55
CA ALA A 130 -4.78 1.57 19.85
C ALA A 130 -3.56 1.96 19.00
N MET A 131 -3.77 2.20 17.69
CA MET A 131 -2.71 2.64 16.77
C MET A 131 -2.15 4.02 17.14
N GLU A 132 -2.99 4.97 17.57
CA GLU A 132 -2.56 6.28 18.06
C GLU A 132 -1.70 6.20 19.31
N GLU A 133 -2.01 5.27 20.21
CA GLU A 133 -1.22 5.06 21.43
C GLU A 133 0.11 4.39 21.12
N LEU A 134 0.14 3.37 20.26
CA LEU A 134 1.39 2.76 19.76
C LEU A 134 2.26 3.77 18.99
N TYR A 135 1.64 4.67 18.23
CA TYR A 135 2.32 5.80 17.58
C TYR A 135 2.94 6.75 18.61
N LYS A 136 2.18 7.15 19.65
CA LYS A 136 2.66 8.00 20.73
C LYS A 136 3.77 7.35 21.57
N GLU A 137 3.72 6.04 21.75
CA GLU A 137 4.75 5.23 22.41
C GLU A 137 6.03 5.08 21.56
N GLY A 138 6.02 5.54 20.30
CA GLY A 138 7.16 5.46 19.38
C GLY A 138 7.36 4.08 18.74
N LYS A 139 6.39 3.16 18.89
CA LYS A 139 6.40 1.82 18.29
C LYS A 139 6.11 1.85 16.79
N ILE A 140 5.35 2.84 16.35
CA ILE A 140 4.98 3.05 14.95
C ILE A 140 5.36 4.48 14.55
N ARG A 141 5.97 4.69 13.39
CA ARG A 141 6.37 6.03 12.91
C ARG A 141 5.26 6.76 12.16
N ALA A 142 4.34 6.04 11.52
CA ALA A 142 3.16 6.58 10.86
C ALA A 142 2.01 5.58 10.93
N ILE A 143 0.79 6.06 11.05
CA ILE A 143 -0.42 5.23 11.06
C ILE A 143 -1.32 5.65 9.91
N GLY A 144 -1.99 4.69 9.30
CA GLY A 144 -2.85 4.92 8.14
C GLY A 144 -3.93 3.86 8.02
N VAL A 145 -4.62 3.88 6.89
CA VAL A 145 -5.72 2.98 6.59
C VAL A 145 -5.56 2.39 5.19
N SER A 146 -6.35 1.37 4.88
CA SER A 146 -6.40 0.73 3.58
C SER A 146 -7.84 0.45 3.18
N ASN A 147 -8.17 0.71 1.91
CA ASN A 147 -9.51 0.53 1.34
C ASN A 147 -10.61 1.41 1.95
N PHE A 148 -10.25 2.52 2.62
CA PHE A 148 -11.25 3.42 3.21
C PHE A 148 -11.84 4.33 2.12
N LEU A 149 -13.18 4.42 2.10
CA LEU A 149 -13.95 5.41 1.31
C LEU A 149 -14.18 6.69 2.12
N PRO A 150 -14.61 7.81 1.52
CA PRO A 150 -14.80 9.08 2.22
C PRO A 150 -15.67 8.97 3.49
N HIS A 151 -16.80 8.28 3.42
CA HIS A 151 -17.68 8.10 4.59
C HIS A 151 -17.04 7.25 5.71
N HIS A 152 -16.11 6.33 5.38
CA HIS A 152 -15.35 5.60 6.39
C HIS A 152 -14.32 6.51 7.09
N LEU A 153 -13.66 7.38 6.31
CA LEU A 153 -12.72 8.37 6.84
C LEU A 153 -13.44 9.41 7.70
N ASP A 154 -14.59 9.92 7.26
CA ASP A 154 -15.39 10.86 8.05
C ASP A 154 -15.75 10.27 9.41
N ALA A 155 -16.29 9.04 9.45
CA ALA A 155 -16.64 8.36 10.69
C ALA A 155 -15.42 8.14 11.62
N LEU A 156 -14.26 7.78 11.05
CA LEU A 156 -13.02 7.63 11.82
C LEU A 156 -12.57 8.97 12.43
N LEU A 157 -12.63 10.04 11.63
CA LEU A 157 -12.17 11.37 12.01
C LEU A 157 -13.05 12.06 13.05
N GLU A 158 -14.25 11.56 13.34
CA GLU A 158 -15.08 12.04 14.45
C GLU A 158 -14.37 11.89 15.81
N THR A 159 -13.50 10.88 15.96
CA THR A 159 -12.82 10.56 17.23
C THR A 159 -11.29 10.53 17.12
N ALA A 160 -10.74 10.46 15.91
CA ALA A 160 -9.30 10.45 15.68
C ALA A 160 -8.61 11.74 16.17
N ARG A 161 -7.49 11.57 16.86
CA ARG A 161 -6.57 12.63 17.28
C ARG A 161 -5.44 12.82 16.27
N VAL A 162 -5.12 11.77 15.52
CA VAL A 162 -4.12 11.75 14.45
C VAL A 162 -4.86 11.47 13.14
N ILE A 163 -4.69 12.35 12.15
CA ILE A 163 -5.23 12.13 10.80
C ILE A 163 -4.42 11.00 10.15
N PRO A 164 -5.06 10.01 9.48
CA PRO A 164 -4.34 8.97 8.76
C PRO A 164 -3.29 9.55 7.81
N ALA A 165 -2.06 9.06 7.88
CA ALA A 165 -0.97 9.53 7.02
C ALA A 165 -1.10 9.00 5.58
N VAL A 166 -1.67 7.79 5.45
CA VAL A 166 -1.81 7.05 4.19
C VAL A 166 -3.21 6.45 4.11
N ASN A 167 -3.78 6.42 2.91
CA ASN A 167 -4.89 5.55 2.54
C ASN A 167 -4.45 4.67 1.36
N GLN A 168 -4.20 3.39 1.65
CA GLN A 168 -3.78 2.41 0.65
C GLN A 168 -5.00 1.83 -0.07
N VAL A 169 -5.20 2.17 -1.35
CA VAL A 169 -6.43 1.82 -2.09
C VAL A 169 -6.11 1.27 -3.48
N ARG A 170 -7.11 0.64 -4.10
CA ARG A 170 -7.00 0.18 -5.47
C ARG A 170 -6.90 1.37 -6.42
N LEU A 171 -5.70 1.65 -6.91
CA LEU A 171 -5.45 2.64 -7.95
C LEU A 171 -4.52 2.03 -9.00
N ALA A 172 -4.89 2.17 -10.26
CA ALA A 172 -4.15 1.72 -11.42
C ALA A 172 -4.69 2.46 -12.66
N PRO A 173 -3.99 2.42 -13.80
CA PRO A 173 -4.61 2.77 -15.08
C PRO A 173 -5.94 2.02 -15.25
N GLY A 174 -7.00 2.76 -15.61
CA GLY A 174 -8.38 2.26 -15.72
C GLY A 174 -9.13 2.10 -14.40
N VAL A 175 -8.48 2.33 -13.25
CA VAL A 175 -9.10 2.28 -11.92
C VAL A 175 -8.76 3.55 -11.16
N TYR A 176 -9.50 4.62 -11.45
CA TYR A 176 -9.37 5.91 -10.78
C TYR A 176 -10.58 6.17 -9.88
N GLN A 177 -10.37 6.14 -8.56
CA GLN A 177 -11.43 6.39 -7.59
C GLN A 177 -11.54 7.90 -7.32
N GLU A 178 -12.16 8.65 -8.23
CA GLU A 178 -12.20 10.14 -8.22
C GLU A 178 -12.52 10.74 -6.84
N GLU A 179 -13.59 10.24 -6.20
CA GLU A 179 -14.06 10.74 -4.91
C GLU A 179 -13.03 10.51 -3.79
N VAL A 180 -12.50 9.28 -3.70
CA VAL A 180 -11.45 8.91 -2.73
C VAL A 180 -10.20 9.73 -2.96
N VAL A 181 -9.81 9.93 -4.21
CA VAL A 181 -8.60 10.68 -4.59
C VAL A 181 -8.73 12.14 -4.19
N ALA A 182 -9.85 12.78 -4.53
CA ALA A 182 -10.11 14.17 -4.17
C ALA A 182 -10.14 14.36 -2.64
N TYR A 183 -10.87 13.50 -1.93
CA TYR A 183 -11.00 13.55 -0.48
C TYR A 183 -9.64 13.40 0.22
N CYS A 184 -8.85 12.40 -0.15
CA CYS A 184 -7.54 12.17 0.48
C CYS A 184 -6.57 13.33 0.19
N LYS A 185 -6.56 13.88 -1.02
CA LYS A 185 -5.73 15.05 -1.37
C LYS A 185 -6.11 16.28 -0.54
N GLU A 186 -7.40 16.55 -0.36
CA GLU A 186 -7.89 17.67 0.47
C GLU A 186 -7.43 17.54 1.92
N LYS A 187 -7.48 16.32 2.48
CA LYS A 187 -7.09 16.03 3.87
C LYS A 187 -5.58 15.85 4.08
N GLY A 188 -4.77 15.92 3.02
CA GLY A 188 -3.32 15.67 3.10
C GLY A 188 -2.98 14.21 3.41
N ILE A 189 -3.84 13.27 3.04
CA ILE A 189 -3.64 11.82 3.20
C ILE A 189 -2.98 11.31 1.92
N LEU A 190 -1.79 10.70 2.04
CA LEU A 190 -1.09 10.15 0.87
C LEU A 190 -1.85 8.93 0.34
N LEU A 191 -2.06 8.87 -0.97
CA LEU A 191 -2.65 7.71 -1.63
C LEU A 191 -1.56 6.73 -2.03
N GLU A 192 -1.68 5.51 -1.51
CA GLU A 192 -0.81 4.39 -1.85
C GLU A 192 -1.59 3.39 -2.72
N ALA A 193 -1.05 3.07 -3.90
CA ALA A 193 -1.74 2.36 -4.95
C ALA A 193 -1.37 0.87 -4.97
N TRP A 194 -2.27 0.03 -4.45
CA TRP A 194 -2.08 -1.42 -4.48
C TRP A 194 -2.50 -2.04 -5.82
N GLY A 195 -1.71 -3.01 -6.27
CA GLY A 195 -1.87 -3.70 -7.56
C GLY A 195 -1.80 -2.76 -8.79
N PRO A 196 -0.77 -1.93 -8.93
CA PRO A 196 -0.68 -0.86 -9.93
C PRO A 196 -0.70 -1.34 -11.40
N PHE A 197 -0.58 -2.66 -11.64
CA PHE A 197 -0.57 -3.26 -12.99
C PHE A 197 -1.95 -3.72 -13.49
N GLY A 198 -3.06 -3.29 -12.89
CA GLY A 198 -4.40 -3.69 -13.35
C GLY A 198 -4.66 -5.20 -13.25
N GLN A 199 -4.03 -5.89 -12.29
CA GLN A 199 -4.02 -7.37 -12.18
C GLN A 199 -3.47 -8.12 -13.42
N GLY A 200 -2.72 -7.45 -14.29
CA GLY A 200 -2.17 -8.04 -15.52
C GLY A 200 -2.94 -7.66 -16.78
N GLU A 201 -4.11 -7.04 -16.67
CA GLU A 201 -4.94 -6.70 -17.84
C GLU A 201 -4.29 -5.64 -18.73
N LEU A 202 -3.51 -4.72 -18.14
CA LEU A 202 -2.84 -3.65 -18.88
C LEU A 202 -1.87 -4.18 -19.94
N PHE A 203 -1.34 -5.38 -19.77
CA PHE A 203 -0.36 -5.96 -20.70
C PHE A 203 -0.99 -6.38 -22.03
N GLU A 204 -2.30 -6.54 -22.08
CA GLU A 204 -3.06 -6.92 -23.28
C GLU A 204 -3.70 -5.72 -23.99
N GLN A 205 -3.62 -4.52 -23.39
CA GLN A 205 -4.24 -3.31 -23.91
C GLN A 205 -3.37 -2.64 -24.97
N LYS A 206 -3.86 -2.57 -26.21
CA LYS A 206 -3.09 -2.03 -27.36
C LYS A 206 -2.66 -0.59 -27.14
N GLU A 207 -3.56 0.23 -26.60
CA GLU A 207 -3.32 1.65 -26.31
C GLU A 207 -2.15 1.81 -25.32
N VAL A 208 -2.06 0.93 -24.31
CA VAL A 208 -0.97 0.97 -23.33
C VAL A 208 0.34 0.47 -23.95
N GLN A 209 0.27 -0.55 -24.80
CA GLN A 209 1.43 -1.05 -25.55
C GLN A 209 2.00 0.00 -26.50
N GLU A 210 1.14 0.77 -27.19
CA GLU A 210 1.54 1.87 -28.08
C GLU A 210 2.23 3.00 -27.32
N ILE A 211 1.67 3.39 -26.16
CA ILE A 211 2.33 4.36 -25.26
C ILE A 211 3.69 3.82 -24.80
N ALA A 212 3.75 2.56 -24.37
CA ALA A 212 5.00 1.94 -23.94
C ALA A 212 6.06 1.92 -25.04
N ALA A 213 5.67 1.56 -26.28
CA ALA A 213 6.55 1.55 -27.44
C ALA A 213 7.08 2.96 -27.77
N LYS A 214 6.22 3.99 -27.73
CA LYS A 214 6.62 5.39 -27.97
C LYS A 214 7.69 5.88 -27.00
N HIS A 215 7.65 5.42 -25.76
CA HIS A 215 8.62 5.76 -24.72
C HIS A 215 9.84 4.82 -24.69
N GLY A 216 9.85 3.72 -25.47
CA GLY A 216 10.89 2.69 -25.41
C GLY A 216 10.92 1.96 -24.06
N LYS A 217 9.74 1.78 -23.44
CA LYS A 217 9.56 1.24 -22.09
C LYS A 217 8.60 0.06 -22.08
N SER A 218 8.52 -0.65 -20.97
CA SER A 218 7.53 -1.71 -20.76
C SER A 218 6.20 -1.15 -20.25
N VAL A 219 5.11 -1.89 -20.47
CA VAL A 219 3.77 -1.58 -19.90
C VAL A 219 3.83 -1.39 -18.38
N ALA A 220 4.62 -2.21 -17.68
CA ALA A 220 4.80 -2.10 -16.23
C ALA A 220 5.41 -0.74 -15.85
N GLN A 221 6.45 -0.31 -16.55
CA GLN A 221 7.10 0.98 -16.30
C GLN A 221 6.15 2.16 -16.59
N ILE A 222 5.33 2.06 -17.64
CA ILE A 222 4.30 3.08 -17.96
C ILE A 222 3.24 3.15 -16.85
N ALA A 223 2.75 2.02 -16.36
CA ALA A 223 1.75 2.01 -15.28
C ALA A 223 2.28 2.60 -13.96
N LEU A 224 3.54 2.33 -13.62
CA LEU A 224 4.21 2.92 -12.46
C LEU A 224 4.45 4.42 -12.66
N ALA A 225 4.95 4.84 -13.83
CA ALA A 225 5.14 6.25 -14.16
C ALA A 225 3.84 7.04 -14.10
N TRP A 226 2.74 6.44 -14.57
CA TRP A 226 1.40 7.03 -14.46
C TRP A 226 1.01 7.24 -13.00
N SER A 227 1.16 6.22 -12.14
CA SER A 227 0.87 6.33 -10.71
C SER A 227 1.67 7.46 -10.05
N LEU A 228 2.98 7.53 -10.35
CA LEU A 228 3.84 8.60 -9.86
C LEU A 228 3.43 9.98 -10.37
N SER A 229 2.99 10.09 -11.63
CA SER A 229 2.54 11.36 -12.21
C SER A 229 1.23 11.89 -11.61
N GLU A 230 0.38 10.99 -11.08
CA GLU A 230 -0.85 11.34 -10.35
C GLU A 230 -0.60 11.71 -8.88
N GLY A 231 0.64 11.54 -8.41
CA GLY A 231 1.06 11.74 -7.02
C GLY A 231 0.79 10.54 -6.12
N PHE A 232 0.55 9.35 -6.68
CA PHE A 232 0.34 8.13 -5.91
C PHE A 232 1.68 7.45 -5.58
N LEU A 233 1.66 6.62 -4.53
CA LEU A 233 2.76 5.71 -4.18
C LEU A 233 2.42 4.29 -4.66
N PRO A 234 2.89 3.83 -5.83
CA PRO A 234 2.58 2.49 -6.31
C PRO A 234 3.35 1.38 -5.59
N LEU A 235 2.70 0.22 -5.46
CA LEU A 235 3.26 -1.00 -4.87
C LEU A 235 3.33 -2.15 -5.90
N PRO A 236 4.30 -2.14 -6.84
CA PRO A 236 4.54 -3.29 -7.70
C PRO A 236 4.90 -4.53 -6.89
N LYS A 237 4.37 -5.66 -7.33
CA LYS A 237 4.69 -7.01 -6.85
C LYS A 237 5.40 -7.77 -7.97
N SER A 238 6.42 -8.54 -7.61
CA SER A 238 6.99 -9.56 -8.50
C SER A 238 7.76 -10.59 -7.69
N VAL A 239 7.87 -11.83 -8.18
CA VAL A 239 8.81 -12.85 -7.65
C VAL A 239 9.95 -13.12 -8.65
N THR A 240 9.95 -12.42 -9.79
CA THR A 240 10.95 -12.55 -10.84
C THR A 240 11.95 -11.41 -10.74
N SER A 241 13.22 -11.71 -10.43
CA SER A 241 14.28 -10.71 -10.17
C SER A 241 14.44 -9.68 -11.30
N SER A 242 14.44 -10.12 -12.57
CA SER A 242 14.54 -9.19 -13.71
C SER A 242 13.39 -8.17 -13.77
N ARG A 243 12.16 -8.59 -13.44
CA ARG A 243 11.00 -7.69 -13.38
C ARG A 243 11.12 -6.71 -12.20
N ILE A 244 11.56 -7.20 -11.04
CA ILE A 244 11.79 -6.37 -9.84
C ILE A 244 12.75 -5.22 -10.17
N GLN A 245 13.88 -5.54 -10.79
CA GLN A 245 14.88 -4.55 -11.23
C GLN A 245 14.30 -3.60 -12.28
N SER A 246 13.71 -4.15 -13.35
CA SER A 246 13.18 -3.33 -14.46
C SER A 246 12.07 -2.35 -14.04
N ASN A 247 11.31 -2.66 -12.99
CA ASN A 247 10.27 -1.77 -12.47
C ASN A 247 10.85 -0.44 -11.96
N LEU A 248 12.12 -0.41 -11.52
CA LEU A 248 12.79 0.81 -11.07
C LEU A 248 13.06 1.79 -12.22
N ASP A 249 13.12 1.32 -13.47
CA ASP A 249 13.33 2.16 -14.65
C ASP A 249 12.07 2.93 -15.09
N CYS A 250 11.08 3.03 -14.20
CA CYS A 250 9.90 3.89 -14.37
C CYS A 250 10.18 5.36 -14.05
N PHE A 251 11.25 5.67 -13.32
CA PHE A 251 11.58 7.05 -12.97
C PHE A 251 12.00 7.85 -14.21
N GLY A 252 11.55 9.11 -14.26
CA GLY A 252 11.91 10.05 -15.34
C GLY A 252 11.10 9.88 -16.63
N ILE A 253 10.14 8.95 -16.68
CA ILE A 253 9.19 8.85 -17.79
C ILE A 253 8.18 10.00 -17.66
N GLU A 254 8.16 10.89 -18.66
CA GLU A 254 7.24 12.02 -18.72
C GLU A 254 6.05 11.70 -19.65
N LEU A 255 4.93 11.29 -19.06
CA LEU A 255 3.70 11.07 -19.80
C LEU A 255 3.03 12.40 -20.11
N SER A 256 2.66 12.60 -21.37
CA SER A 256 1.86 13.75 -21.81
C SER A 256 0.47 13.75 -21.18
N LYS A 257 -0.21 14.91 -21.16
CA LYS A 257 -1.58 15.01 -20.64
C LYS A 257 -2.54 14.03 -21.35
N GLY A 258 -2.41 13.86 -22.67
CA GLY A 258 -3.23 12.93 -23.45
C GLY A 258 -2.99 11.47 -23.06
N GLU A 259 -1.72 11.07 -22.90
CA GLU A 259 -1.38 9.71 -22.48
C GLU A 259 -1.89 9.42 -21.06
N ARG A 260 -1.75 10.37 -20.13
CA ARG A 260 -2.30 10.21 -18.77
C ARG A 260 -3.82 10.06 -18.77
N GLU A 261 -4.53 10.80 -19.63
CA GLU A 261 -5.99 10.71 -19.75
C GLU A 261 -6.44 9.36 -20.34
N ILE A 262 -5.73 8.87 -21.36
CA ILE A 262 -5.97 7.54 -21.93
C ILE A 262 -5.78 6.47 -20.86
N LEU A 263 -4.66 6.52 -20.13
CA LEU A 263 -4.36 5.56 -19.06
C LEU A 263 -5.36 5.64 -17.91
N LYS A 264 -5.86 6.84 -17.59
CA LYS A 264 -6.87 7.04 -16.54
C LYS A 264 -8.22 6.40 -16.93
N THR A 265 -8.61 6.49 -18.20
CA THR A 265 -9.95 6.12 -18.68
C THR A 265 -10.02 4.76 -19.38
N ILE A 266 -8.90 4.05 -19.49
CA ILE A 266 -8.86 2.74 -20.15
C ILE A 266 -9.78 1.73 -19.45
N SER A 267 -10.50 0.94 -20.25
CA SER A 267 -11.42 -0.05 -19.70
C SER A 267 -10.67 -1.26 -19.15
N VAL A 268 -11.00 -1.64 -17.92
CA VAL A 268 -10.48 -2.85 -17.26
C VAL A 268 -11.64 -3.60 -16.61
N ILE A 269 -11.50 -4.92 -16.50
CA ILE A 269 -12.44 -5.82 -15.84
C ILE A 269 -12.23 -5.75 -14.33
N SER A 270 -10.98 -5.76 -13.85
CA SER A 270 -10.63 -5.70 -12.43
C SER A 270 -10.63 -4.26 -11.90
N GLY A 271 -11.82 -3.72 -11.67
CA GLY A 271 -12.06 -2.42 -11.05
C GLY A 271 -11.69 -2.33 -9.56
N ALA A 272 -12.12 -1.23 -8.92
CA ALA A 272 -12.00 -1.07 -7.48
C ALA A 272 -12.91 -2.09 -6.75
N PRO A 273 -12.47 -2.63 -5.59
CA PRO A 273 -13.33 -3.49 -4.79
C PRO A 273 -14.57 -2.71 -4.32
N ARG A 274 -15.70 -3.40 -4.20
CA ARG A 274 -16.87 -2.87 -3.50
C ARG A 274 -16.65 -3.03 -2.00
N VAL A 275 -16.00 -2.02 -1.41
CA VAL A 275 -15.52 -2.05 -0.01
C VAL A 275 -16.63 -2.49 0.96
N ASP A 276 -17.85 -1.97 0.78
CA ASP A 276 -19.01 -2.27 1.64
C ASP A 276 -19.69 -3.61 1.36
N GLU A 277 -19.27 -4.33 0.32
CA GLU A 277 -19.85 -5.61 -0.10
C GLU A 277 -18.88 -6.79 0.08
N MET A 278 -17.64 -6.55 0.52
CA MET A 278 -16.65 -7.63 0.72
C MET A 278 -17.18 -8.69 1.69
N ASP A 279 -16.91 -9.97 1.42
CA ASP A 279 -17.55 -11.10 2.10
C ASP A 279 -16.75 -11.70 3.26
N PHE A 280 -15.65 -11.04 3.63
CA PHE A 280 -14.72 -11.43 4.69
C PHE A 280 -14.60 -10.39 5.81
#